data_AF-A0A7S9WDS3-F1
#
_entry.id   AF-A0A7S9WDS3-F1
#
_cell.length_a   1.000
_cell.length_b   1.000
_cell.length_c   1.000
_cell.angle_alpha   90.00
_cell.angle_beta   90.00
_cell.angle_gamma   90.00
#
_symmetry.space_group_name_H-M   'P 1'
#
loop_
_entity.id
_entity.type
_entity.pdbx_description
1 polymer ?
#
loop_
_entity_poly.entity_id
_entity_poly.type
_entity_poly.pdbx_seq_one_letter_code
_entity_poly.pdbx_strand_id
1 'polypeptide(L)'
;MTAFSTNHGARSHLGQIQSRLAANAIDLDHVTILRSELGEDEFIDLAAVFIAELKNDLSALSADPNMATARAFHALRGAASNLGLTSFCEYCHRLEHREGLATQADLDSLTRLLSTGLAALAHHIPQLGAEI
;
A
#
# COMPACT_ATOMS: atom_id res chain seq x y z
N MET A 1 25.74 -43.24 -5.51
CA MET A 1 24.31 -43.49 -5.17
C MET A 1 24.10 -42.93 -3.78
N THR A 2 23.22 -41.98 -3.48
CA THR A 2 22.01 -41.47 -4.15
C THR A 2 21.76 -40.05 -3.61
N ALA A 3 21.21 -39.18 -4.45
CA ALA A 3 20.84 -37.81 -4.12
C ALA A 3 19.62 -37.74 -3.18
N PHE A 4 19.49 -36.64 -2.43
CA PHE A 4 18.17 -36.10 -2.06
C PHE A 4 18.21 -34.57 -2.16
N SER A 5 17.71 -34.11 -3.30
CA SER A 5 17.38 -32.73 -3.59
C SER A 5 15.90 -32.53 -3.27
N THR A 6 15.58 -31.73 -2.24
CA THR A 6 14.21 -31.24 -2.01
C THR A 6 14.26 -29.97 -1.16
N ASN A 7 14.42 -28.81 -1.81
CA ASN A 7 14.01 -27.52 -1.23
C ASN A 7 13.74 -26.43 -2.29
N HIS A 8 13.12 -26.79 -3.42
CA HIS A 8 12.78 -25.84 -4.49
C HIS A 8 11.27 -25.60 -4.67
N GLY A 9 10.39 -26.44 -4.10
CA GLY A 9 8.94 -26.37 -4.33
C GLY A 9 8.14 -25.43 -3.41
N ALA A 10 8.56 -25.22 -2.16
CA ALA A 10 7.81 -24.37 -1.21
C ALA A 10 8.04 -22.86 -1.46
N ARG A 11 9.23 -22.50 -1.97
CA ARG A 11 9.59 -21.11 -2.28
C ARG A 11 8.83 -20.55 -3.49
N SER A 12 8.48 -21.39 -4.47
CA SER A 12 7.77 -20.95 -5.68
C SER A 12 6.28 -20.67 -5.43
N HIS A 13 5.63 -21.43 -4.55
CA HIS A 13 4.20 -21.25 -4.26
C HIS A 13 3.93 -20.00 -3.40
N LEU A 14 4.76 -19.77 -2.37
CA LEU A 14 4.68 -18.54 -1.58
C LEU A 14 5.03 -17.30 -2.42
N GLY A 15 6.02 -17.41 -3.32
CA GLY A 15 6.35 -16.34 -4.26
C GLY A 15 5.21 -16.02 -5.24
N GLN A 16 4.48 -17.04 -5.72
CA GLN A 16 3.30 -16.84 -6.58
C GLN A 16 2.10 -16.23 -5.84
N ILE A 17 1.87 -16.63 -4.58
CA ILE A 17 0.82 -16.03 -3.74
C ILE A 17 1.15 -14.57 -3.42
N GLN A 18 2.40 -14.28 -3.03
CA GLN A 18 2.86 -12.91 -2.78
C GLN A 18 2.80 -12.05 -4.05
N SER A 19 3.16 -12.60 -5.21
CA SER A 19 3.06 -11.91 -6.50
C SER A 19 1.61 -11.58 -6.88
N ARG A 20 0.65 -12.47 -6.60
CA ARG A 20 -0.79 -12.21 -6.83
C ARG A 20 -1.38 -11.20 -5.84
N LEU A 21 -0.97 -11.24 -4.58
CA LEU A 21 -1.37 -10.25 -3.57
C LEU A 21 -0.81 -8.86 -3.90
N ALA A 22 0.42 -8.79 -4.40
CA ALA A 22 1.03 -7.55 -4.88
C ALA A 22 0.35 -7.03 -6.16
N ALA A 23 -0.06 -7.91 -7.08
CA ALA A 23 -0.77 -7.54 -8.30
C ALA A 23 -2.15 -6.90 -8.02
N ASN A 24 -2.80 -7.26 -6.92
CA ASN A 24 -4.05 -6.64 -6.46
C ASN A 24 -3.81 -5.49 -5.45
N ALA A 25 -2.57 -5.16 -5.12
CA ALA A 25 -2.25 -4.11 -4.16
C ALA A 25 -2.27 -2.71 -4.79
N ILE A 26 -2.07 -2.62 -6.11
CA ILE A 26 -2.02 -1.36 -6.86
C ILE A 26 -2.84 -1.41 -8.15
N ASP A 27 -3.46 -0.28 -8.52
CA ASP A 27 -4.02 -0.02 -9.85
C ASP A 27 -2.94 0.65 -10.72
N LEU A 28 -2.19 -0.17 -11.45
CA LEU A 28 -1.07 0.30 -12.26
C LEU A 28 -1.54 1.07 -13.51
N ASP A 29 -2.72 0.76 -14.04
CA ASP A 29 -3.28 1.45 -15.20
C ASP A 29 -3.59 2.91 -14.83
N HIS A 30 -4.25 3.12 -13.69
CA HIS A 30 -4.52 4.46 -13.15
C HIS A 30 -3.24 5.25 -12.91
N VAL A 31 -2.24 4.63 -12.27
CA VAL A 31 -0.93 5.26 -12.03
C VAL A 31 -0.23 5.64 -13.33
N THR A 32 -0.29 4.79 -14.35
CA THR A 32 0.33 5.05 -15.66
C THR A 32 -0.35 6.21 -16.37
N ILE A 33 -1.68 6.31 -16.31
CA ILE A 33 -2.44 7.42 -16.87
C ILE A 33 -2.05 8.73 -16.18
N LEU A 34 -2.10 8.78 -14.85
CA LEU A 34 -1.74 9.99 -14.08
C LEU A 34 -0.31 10.44 -14.35
N ARG A 35 0.65 9.50 -14.40
CA ARG A 35 2.05 9.81 -14.72
C ARG A 35 2.19 10.36 -16.15
N SER A 36 1.42 9.85 -17.11
CA SER A 36 1.43 10.37 -18.47
C SER A 36 0.80 11.76 -18.58
N GLU A 37 -0.20 12.08 -17.77
CA GLU A 37 -0.90 13.38 -17.79
C GLU A 37 -0.11 14.49 -17.10
N LEU A 38 0.53 14.19 -15.97
CA LEU A 38 1.35 15.14 -15.21
C LEU A 38 2.77 15.28 -15.78
N GLY A 39 3.28 14.24 -16.45
CA GLY A 39 4.69 14.11 -16.77
C GLY A 39 5.47 13.43 -15.65
N GLU A 40 6.61 12.85 -16.01
CA GLU A 40 7.33 11.94 -15.11
C GLU A 40 7.81 12.63 -13.83
N ASP A 41 8.53 13.75 -13.94
CA ASP A 41 9.12 14.43 -12.78
C ASP A 41 8.05 14.98 -11.83
N GLU A 42 7.02 15.63 -12.38
CA GLU A 42 5.92 16.20 -11.58
C GLU A 42 5.11 15.11 -10.87
N PHE A 43 4.91 13.96 -11.51
CA PHE A 43 4.29 12.80 -10.86
C PHE A 43 5.13 12.28 -9.69
N ILE A 44 6.46 12.18 -9.84
CA ILE A 44 7.34 11.70 -8.77
C ILE A 44 7.28 12.63 -7.55
N ASP A 45 7.38 13.93 -7.77
CA ASP A 45 7.30 14.93 -6.70
C ASP A 45 5.95 14.86 -5.98
N LEU A 46 4.84 14.79 -6.72
CA LEU A 46 3.51 14.70 -6.16
C LEU A 46 3.29 13.38 -5.41
N ALA A 47 3.76 12.27 -5.96
CA ALA A 47 3.68 10.96 -5.32
C ALA A 47 4.47 10.93 -4.00
N ALA A 48 5.65 11.55 -3.95
CA ALA A 48 6.45 11.68 -2.72
C ALA A 48 5.67 12.39 -1.60
N VAL A 49 4.94 13.46 -1.94
CA VAL A 49 4.06 14.17 -0.98
C VAL A 49 3.00 13.24 -0.41
N PHE A 50 2.26 12.52 -1.26
CA PHE A 50 1.22 11.59 -0.79
C PHE A 50 1.79 10.42 0.01
N ILE A 51 2.96 9.89 -0.36
CA ILE A 51 3.64 8.84 0.39
C ILE A 51 4.00 9.33 1.80
N ALA A 52 4.57 10.53 1.91
CA ALA A 52 4.92 11.14 3.18
C ALA A 52 3.67 11.39 4.05
N GLU A 53 2.60 11.93 3.47
CA GLU A 53 1.31 12.13 4.15
C GLU A 53 0.74 10.82 4.68
N LEU A 54 0.67 9.78 3.85
CA LEU A 54 0.17 8.47 4.28
C LEU A 54 0.98 7.87 5.43
N LYS A 55 2.32 7.94 5.36
CA LYS A 55 3.21 7.44 6.42
C LYS A 55 3.00 8.21 7.72
N ASN A 56 2.90 9.54 7.65
CA ASN A 56 2.70 10.41 8.80
C ASN A 56 1.33 10.19 9.45
N ASP A 57 0.26 10.24 8.67
CA ASP A 57 -1.11 10.08 9.17
C ASP A 57 -1.31 8.68 9.78
N LEU A 58 -0.84 7.63 9.10
CA LEU A 58 -0.96 6.28 9.64
C LEU A 58 -0.12 6.08 10.90
N SER A 59 1.06 6.71 10.98
CA SER A 59 1.88 6.70 12.21
C SER A 59 1.16 7.39 13.35
N ALA A 60 0.52 8.55 13.11
CA ALA A 60 -0.24 9.28 14.11
C ALA A 60 -1.44 8.45 14.61
N LEU A 61 -2.20 7.82 13.70
CA LEU A 61 -3.30 6.94 14.10
C LEU A 61 -2.81 5.73 14.89
N SER A 62 -1.66 5.16 14.53
CA SER A 62 -1.06 4.02 15.24
C SER A 62 -0.58 4.40 16.64
N ALA A 63 -0.18 5.66 16.85
CA ALA A 63 0.21 6.17 18.15
C ALA A 63 -1.00 6.48 19.05
N ASP A 64 -2.11 6.94 18.46
CA ASP A 64 -3.38 7.17 19.17
C ASP A 64 -4.58 6.63 18.36
N PRO A 65 -4.98 5.36 18.59
CA PRO A 65 -6.14 4.78 17.93
C PRO A 65 -7.47 5.52 18.18
N ASN A 66 -7.56 6.41 19.17
CA ASN A 66 -8.75 7.22 19.37
C ASN A 66 -8.95 8.26 18.25
N MET A 67 -7.88 8.63 17.54
CA MET A 67 -7.94 9.51 16.37
C MET A 67 -8.42 8.80 15.09
N ALA A 68 -8.52 7.47 15.12
CA ALA A 68 -8.87 6.62 13.98
C ALA A 68 -10.38 6.64 13.70
N THR A 69 -10.87 7.82 13.34
CA THR A 69 -12.27 8.10 13.01
C THR A 69 -12.58 7.74 11.54
N ALA A 70 -13.86 7.64 11.21
CA ALA A 70 -14.30 7.47 9.81
C ALA A 70 -13.72 8.56 8.88
N ARG A 71 -13.64 9.80 9.35
CA ARG A 71 -13.03 10.92 8.60
C ARG A 71 -11.52 10.71 8.38
N ALA A 72 -10.80 10.18 9.37
CA ALA A 72 -9.38 9.87 9.21
C ALA A 72 -9.17 8.76 8.16
N PHE A 73 -10.01 7.72 8.17
CA PHE A 73 -9.95 6.67 7.14
C PHE A 73 -10.35 7.17 5.75
N HIS A 74 -11.30 8.09 5.66
CA HIS A 74 -11.66 8.75 4.41
C HIS A 74 -10.48 9.54 3.83
N ALA A 75 -9.77 10.30 4.67
CA ALA A 75 -8.59 11.07 4.27
C ALA A 75 -7.45 10.15 3.80
N LEU A 76 -7.12 9.10 4.58
CA LEU A 76 -6.14 8.09 4.21
C LEU A 76 -6.49 7.40 2.88
N ARG A 77 -7.76 7.05 2.66
CA ARG A 77 -8.22 6.49 1.38
C ARG A 77 -8.00 7.47 0.23
N GLY A 78 -8.32 8.75 0.44
CA GLY A 78 -8.13 9.80 -0.55
C GLY A 78 -6.66 9.90 -0.99
N ALA A 79 -5.74 10.04 -0.05
CA ALA A 79 -4.31 10.10 -0.34
C ALA A 79 -3.80 8.82 -1.04
N ALA A 80 -4.21 7.64 -0.56
CA ALA A 80 -3.81 6.35 -1.12
C ALA A 80 -4.33 6.12 -2.55
N SER A 81 -5.48 6.70 -2.91
CA SER A 81 -6.05 6.57 -4.25
C SER A 81 -5.23 7.28 -5.34
N ASN A 82 -4.56 8.39 -4.99
CA ASN A 82 -3.66 9.10 -5.91
C ASN A 82 -2.42 8.26 -6.28
N LEU A 83 -2.08 7.28 -5.45
CA LEU A 83 -0.98 6.33 -5.66
C LEU A 83 -1.48 4.98 -6.20
N GLY A 84 -2.79 4.84 -6.44
CA GLY A 84 -3.40 3.60 -6.90
C GLY A 84 -3.39 2.47 -5.86
N LEU A 85 -3.21 2.70 -4.56
CA LEU A 85 -3.07 1.63 -3.55
C LEU A 85 -4.41 0.95 -3.22
N THR A 86 -4.95 0.16 -4.16
CA THR A 86 -6.31 -0.41 -4.13
C THR A 86 -6.61 -1.21 -2.86
N SER A 87 -5.76 -2.17 -2.49
CA SER A 87 -5.98 -2.99 -1.29
C SER A 87 -6.00 -2.16 0.00
N PHE A 88 -5.18 -1.10 0.07
CA PHE A 88 -5.19 -0.17 1.20
C PHE A 88 -6.49 0.66 1.21
N CYS A 89 -6.90 1.17 0.04
CA CYS A 89 -8.13 1.93 -0.11
C CYS A 89 -9.38 1.14 0.30
N GLU A 90 -9.46 -0.14 -0.09
CA GLU A 90 -10.54 -1.05 0.30
C GLU A 90 -10.58 -1.27 1.82
N TYR A 91 -9.42 -1.42 2.45
CA TYR A 91 -9.33 -1.59 3.91
C TYR A 91 -9.76 -0.32 4.64
N CYS A 92 -9.31 0.86 4.21
CA CYS A 92 -9.77 2.15 4.75
C CYS A 92 -11.27 2.32 4.58
N HIS A 93 -11.83 1.99 3.41
CA HIS A 93 -13.27 2.08 3.16
C HIS A 93 -14.08 1.20 4.13
N ARG A 94 -13.60 -0.01 4.43
CA ARG A 94 -14.25 -0.89 5.42
C ARG A 94 -14.21 -0.29 6.82
N LEU A 95 -13.08 0.28 7.24
CA LEU A 95 -12.97 0.91 8.56
C LEU A 95 -13.80 2.20 8.68
N GLU A 96 -13.95 2.95 7.59
CA GLU A 96 -14.82 4.14 7.50
C GLU A 96 -16.29 3.81 7.82
N HIS A 97 -16.77 2.63 7.42
CA HIS A 97 -18.18 2.21 7.53
C HIS A 97 -18.45 1.23 8.69
N ARG A 98 -17.43 0.94 9.49
CA ARG A 98 -17.56 -0.02 10.59
C ARG A 98 -18.05 0.68 11.85
N GLU A 99 -18.90 0.00 12.61
CA GLU A 99 -19.26 0.41 13.97
C GLU A 99 -18.07 0.26 14.93
N GLY A 100 -17.81 1.29 15.74
CA GLY A 100 -16.76 1.29 16.77
C GLY A 100 -15.34 1.65 16.29
N LEU A 101 -14.48 2.01 17.25
CA LEU A 101 -13.12 2.50 17.01
C LEU A 101 -12.18 1.42 16.43
N ALA A 102 -11.28 1.84 15.54
CA ALA A 102 -10.23 0.97 15.02
C ALA A 102 -9.38 0.40 16.15
N THR A 103 -9.08 -0.88 16.02
CA THR A 103 -8.16 -1.55 16.92
C THR A 103 -6.73 -1.36 16.44
N GLN A 104 -5.76 -1.57 17.31
CA GLN A 104 -4.36 -1.59 16.91
C GLN A 104 -4.11 -2.60 15.78
N ALA A 105 -4.77 -3.75 15.80
CA ALA A 105 -4.64 -4.78 14.76
C ALA A 105 -5.13 -4.31 13.39
N ASP A 106 -6.13 -3.42 13.33
CA ASP A 106 -6.58 -2.80 12.09
C ASP A 106 -5.50 -1.86 11.53
N LEU A 107 -4.87 -1.06 12.39
CA LEU A 107 -3.81 -0.12 12.01
C LEU A 107 -2.52 -0.84 11.59
N ASP A 108 -2.17 -1.93 12.27
CA ASP A 108 -1.06 -2.80 11.88
C ASP A 108 -1.33 -3.44 10.51
N SER A 109 -2.59 -3.77 10.21
CA SER A 109 -2.99 -4.30 8.90
C SER A 109 -2.86 -3.25 7.80
N LEU A 110 -3.31 -2.01 8.06
CA LEU A 110 -3.08 -0.88 7.15
C LEU A 110 -1.60 -0.63 6.91
N THR A 111 -0.76 -0.73 7.95
CA THR A 111 0.69 -0.55 7.83
C THR A 111 1.30 -1.60 6.90
N ARG A 112 0.91 -2.87 7.04
CA ARG A 112 1.36 -3.94 6.12
C ARG A 112 0.88 -3.72 4.70
N LEU A 113 -0.36 -3.26 4.50
CA LEU A 113 -0.92 -2.99 3.18
C LEU A 113 -0.21 -1.80 2.52
N LEU A 114 0.08 -0.74 3.26
CA LEU A 114 0.84 0.41 2.78
C LEU A 114 2.24 -0.04 2.33
N SER A 115 2.99 -0.74 3.18
CA SER A 115 4.33 -1.23 2.82
C SER A 115 4.31 -2.15 1.58
N THR A 116 3.28 -3.01 1.47
CA THR A 116 3.14 -3.91 0.32
C THR A 116 2.84 -3.13 -0.96
N GLY A 117 1.92 -2.16 -0.89
CA GLY A 117 1.55 -1.31 -2.02
C GLY A 117 2.70 -0.43 -2.48
N LEU A 118 3.43 0.20 -1.55
CA LEU A 118 4.61 1.00 -1.88
C LEU A 118 5.73 0.17 -2.49
N ALA A 119 5.98 -1.05 -1.98
CA ALA A 119 6.95 -1.96 -2.59
C ALA A 119 6.56 -2.36 -4.03
N ALA A 120 5.27 -2.60 -4.28
CA ALA A 120 4.77 -2.86 -5.64
C ALA A 120 4.92 -1.62 -6.53
N LEU A 121 4.59 -0.43 -6.03
CA LEU A 121 4.72 0.82 -6.77
C LEU A 121 6.19 1.10 -7.13
N ALA A 122 7.12 0.95 -6.19
CA ALA A 122 8.55 1.11 -6.41
C ALA A 122 9.12 0.09 -7.42
N HIS A 123 8.57 -1.13 -7.45
CA HIS A 123 8.97 -2.13 -8.43
C HIS A 123 8.64 -1.69 -9.86
N HIS A 124 7.50 -1.02 -10.06
CA HIS A 124 7.05 -0.53 -11.37
C HIS A 124 7.60 0.87 -11.71
N ILE A 125 7.88 1.68 -10.69
CA ILE A 125 8.41 3.04 -10.82
C ILE A 125 9.64 3.16 -9.91
N PRO A 126 10.82 2.68 -10.37
CA PRO A 126 12.03 2.65 -9.55
C PRO A 126 12.46 4.02 -9.02
N GLN A 127 12.10 5.10 -9.71
CA GLN A 127 12.36 6.47 -9.29
C GLN A 127 11.72 6.81 -7.94
N LEU A 128 10.59 6.18 -7.59
CA LEU A 128 9.96 6.35 -6.27
C LEU A 128 10.65 5.58 -5.16
N GLY A 129 11.56 4.65 -5.48
CA GLY A 129 12.26 3.85 -4.48
C GLY A 129 13.17 4.66 -3.54
N ALA A 130 13.51 5.90 -3.89
CA ALA A 130 14.25 6.82 -3.03
C ALA A 130 13.39 7.40 -1.88
N GLU A 131 12.07 7.42 -2.04
CA GLU A 131 11.12 8.09 -1.13
C GLU A 131 10.45 7.11 -0.14
N ILE A 132 10.64 5.80 -0.35
CA ILE A 132 9.94 4.72 0.38
C ILE A 132 10.82 4.15 1.49
#